data_AF-A0A3B8LIP2-F1
#
_entry.id   AF-A0A3B8LIP2-F1
#
_cell.length_a   1.000
_cell.length_b   1.000
_cell.length_c   1.000
_cell.angle_alpha   90.00
_cell.angle_beta   90.00
_cell.angle_gamma   90.00
#
_symmetry.space_group_name_H-M   'P 1'
#
loop_
_entity.id
_entity.type
_entity.pdbx_description
1 polymer ?
#
loop_
_entity_poly.entity_id
_entity_poly.type
_entity_poly.pdbx_seq_one_letter_code
_entity_poly.pdbx_strand_id
1 'polypeptide(L)'
;MNRYRMLRVTFVFALLAASLSFVACSDNNNNNTEKTDTDGGTQKEGSTDNYPEGVECKDKVCTLTGVITESFKMTADKQWILSGGVFIGDDKAETVLTIEAGTKIYGETATIPGTLIIRRHSKIMAVGTKDAPIVFTSSKAAGSRARGDWGGVVINGLAKINPCDAGTSPCEALGEGAGKDGTGYYGGDKDDDNSGELKYVRVEFAGRTFGEKNELNGIAFQGVGSGTKISYIQVHMNKDDGVEFFGGTANFKYVLLTGIGDDNLDWTQGWRGKGQFLIAQQYDDAGDNGIEADNNDNSKDAAPRSKPMLSNL
;
A
#
# COMPACT_ATOMS: atom_id res chain seq x y z
N MET A 1 15.79 0.38 -61.10
CA MET A 1 16.73 -0.69 -60.67
C MET A 1 17.66 -0.12 -59.62
N ASN A 2 17.50 -0.49 -58.35
CA ASN A 2 18.65 -0.70 -57.46
C ASN A 2 18.21 -1.44 -56.19
N ARG A 3 18.86 -2.58 -55.98
CA ARG A 3 18.67 -3.52 -54.88
C ARG A 3 19.52 -3.08 -53.70
N TYR A 4 19.01 -3.17 -52.47
CA TYR A 4 19.87 -3.35 -51.30
C TYR A 4 19.39 -4.50 -50.43
N ARG A 5 20.37 -5.34 -50.08
CA ARG A 5 20.29 -6.66 -49.46
C ARG A 5 20.01 -6.56 -47.96
N MET A 6 19.19 -7.48 -47.45
CA MET A 6 19.11 -7.84 -46.02
C MET A 6 20.43 -8.46 -45.55
N LEU A 7 20.91 -8.02 -44.39
CA LEU A 7 21.95 -8.68 -43.63
C LEU A 7 21.31 -9.24 -42.35
N ARG A 8 21.27 -10.57 -42.22
CA ARG A 8 20.88 -11.27 -40.98
C ARG A 8 22.13 -11.41 -40.11
N VAL A 9 22.08 -10.90 -38.89
CA VAL A 9 23.11 -11.10 -37.86
C VAL A 9 22.55 -12.10 -36.85
N THR A 10 23.19 -13.27 -36.77
CA THR A 10 22.89 -14.31 -35.78
C THR A 10 23.90 -14.18 -34.65
N PHE A 11 23.44 -13.88 -33.43
CA PHE A 11 24.28 -13.91 -32.23
C PHE A 11 24.20 -15.28 -31.58
N VAL A 12 25.35 -15.93 -31.41
CA VAL A 12 25.54 -17.16 -30.62
C VAL A 12 26.10 -16.74 -29.26
N PHE A 13 25.37 -16.99 -28.19
CA PHE A 13 25.86 -16.83 -26.81
C PHE A 13 26.27 -18.20 -26.26
N ALA A 14 27.55 -18.34 -25.91
CA ALA A 14 28.09 -19.49 -25.20
C ALA A 14 27.89 -19.30 -23.69
N LEU A 15 27.22 -20.26 -23.03
CA LEU A 15 27.17 -20.36 -21.57
C LEU A 15 28.44 -21.07 -21.07
N LEU A 16 29.18 -20.43 -20.16
CA LEU A 16 30.17 -21.08 -19.30
C LEU A 16 29.56 -21.25 -17.90
N ALA A 17 29.35 -22.50 -17.49
CA ALA A 17 29.00 -22.86 -16.11
C ALA A 17 30.27 -23.29 -15.37
N ALA A 18 30.58 -22.65 -14.25
CA ALA A 18 31.66 -23.05 -13.35
C ALA A 18 31.05 -23.59 -12.04
N SER A 19 31.06 -24.91 -11.88
CA SER A 19 30.70 -25.60 -10.64
C SER A 19 31.95 -25.78 -9.77
N LEU A 20 31.94 -25.25 -8.55
CA LEU A 20 32.94 -25.53 -7.52
C LEU A 20 32.43 -26.67 -6.62
N SER A 21 33.11 -27.80 -6.67
CA SER A 21 32.95 -28.93 -5.75
C SER A 21 34.03 -28.84 -4.67
N PHE A 22 33.64 -28.79 -3.40
CA PHE A 22 34.56 -29.05 -2.29
C PHE A 22 34.52 -30.54 -1.93
N VAL A 23 35.69 -31.18 -2.02
CA VAL A 23 35.97 -32.52 -1.50
C VAL A 23 36.43 -32.36 -0.06
N ALA A 24 35.80 -33.09 0.87
CA ALA A 24 36.34 -33.34 2.21
C ALA A 24 36.76 -34.81 2.30
N CYS A 25 38.01 -35.03 2.69
CA CYS A 25 38.60 -36.35 2.86
C CYS A 25 38.19 -37.00 4.19
N SER A 26 38.13 -38.34 4.10
CA SER A 26 38.06 -39.38 5.13
C SER A 26 39.13 -39.23 6.23
N ASP A 27 38.80 -39.61 7.46
CA ASP A 27 39.40 -40.80 8.10
C ASP A 27 38.64 -41.29 9.35
N ASN A 28 38.41 -42.62 9.36
CA ASN A 28 37.94 -43.40 10.49
C ASN A 28 39.09 -43.63 11.49
N ASN A 29 38.82 -43.54 12.79
CA ASN A 29 39.34 -44.50 13.78
C ASN A 29 38.58 -44.43 15.11
N ASN A 30 38.15 -45.61 15.59
CA ASN A 30 37.56 -45.85 16.90
C ASN A 30 38.58 -45.60 18.03
N ASN A 31 38.13 -45.05 19.15
CA ASN A 31 38.40 -45.59 20.50
C ASN A 31 37.54 -44.92 21.58
N ASN A 32 36.92 -45.77 22.41
CA ASN A 32 36.27 -45.41 23.67
C ASN A 32 37.23 -44.68 24.61
N THR A 33 36.77 -43.60 25.25
CA THR A 33 37.11 -43.28 26.64
C THR A 33 36.15 -42.23 27.21
N GLU A 34 35.78 -42.44 28.47
CA GLU A 34 34.88 -41.62 29.28
C GLU A 34 35.25 -40.13 29.36
N LYS A 35 34.19 -39.33 29.55
CA LYS A 35 34.02 -38.29 30.59
C LYS A 35 33.75 -36.87 30.07
N THR A 36 32.87 -36.23 30.85
CA THR A 36 32.58 -34.78 31.01
C THR A 36 31.65 -34.12 30.01
N ASP A 37 30.37 -34.11 30.38
CA ASP A 37 29.38 -33.09 30.04
C ASP A 37 29.96 -31.69 30.29
N THR A 38 30.21 -30.95 29.21
CA THR A 38 30.18 -29.49 29.18
C THR A 38 29.72 -29.08 27.77
N ASP A 39 28.40 -29.12 27.56
CA ASP A 39 27.79 -28.52 26.37
C ASP A 39 27.84 -26.99 26.51
N GLY A 40 28.88 -26.41 25.91
CA GLY A 40 28.96 -24.99 25.59
C GLY A 40 28.00 -24.68 24.45
N GLY A 41 26.71 -24.57 24.78
CA GLY A 41 25.69 -24.08 23.86
C GLY A 41 25.92 -22.60 23.54
N THR A 42 26.56 -22.32 22.41
CA THR A 42 26.47 -21.01 21.74
C THR A 42 25.01 -20.71 21.48
N GLN A 43 24.43 -19.84 22.31
CA GLN A 43 23.13 -19.22 22.10
C GLN A 43 23.17 -18.45 20.78
N LYS A 44 22.53 -19.00 19.74
CA LYS A 44 22.07 -18.17 18.62
C LYS A 44 20.89 -17.37 19.15
N GLU A 45 21.11 -16.09 19.44
CA GLU A 45 20.03 -15.11 19.60
C GLU A 45 19.27 -15.00 18.27
N GLY A 46 18.27 -15.85 18.08
CA GLY A 46 17.22 -15.66 17.10
C GLY A 46 15.98 -15.18 17.84
N SER A 47 15.64 -13.91 17.72
CA SER A 47 14.31 -13.43 18.09
C SER A 47 13.32 -14.14 17.15
N THR A 48 12.60 -15.12 17.70
CA THR A 48 11.38 -15.66 17.07
C THR A 48 10.24 -14.79 17.54
N ASP A 49 10.17 -13.56 17.03
CA ASP A 49 8.95 -12.78 17.15
C ASP A 49 7.85 -13.60 16.41
N ASN A 50 6.88 -14.13 17.15
CA ASN A 50 5.75 -14.86 16.56
C ASN A 50 4.84 -13.85 15.85
N TYR A 51 5.08 -13.67 14.57
CA TYR A 51 4.23 -12.89 13.67
C TYR A 51 3.14 -13.76 13.06
N PRO A 52 2.00 -13.16 12.64
CA PRO A 52 0.91 -13.91 12.04
C PRO A 52 1.29 -14.44 10.65
N GLU A 53 0.48 -15.38 10.14
CA GLU A 53 0.61 -15.85 8.76
C GLU A 53 0.61 -14.67 7.78
N GLY A 54 1.50 -14.72 6.80
CA GLY A 54 1.72 -13.63 5.84
C GLY A 54 2.76 -12.59 6.28
N VAL A 55 3.37 -12.72 7.47
CA VAL A 55 4.45 -11.83 7.95
C VAL A 55 5.70 -12.64 8.30
N GLU A 56 6.76 -12.48 7.51
CA GLU A 56 8.02 -13.19 7.69
C GLU A 56 9.16 -12.22 8.01
N CYS A 57 9.83 -12.40 9.15
CA CYS A 57 10.90 -11.51 9.59
C CYS A 57 12.25 -12.22 9.69
N LYS A 58 13.28 -11.59 9.11
CA LYS A 58 14.68 -12.02 9.20
C LYS A 58 15.59 -10.80 9.25
N ASP A 59 16.54 -10.79 10.20
CA ASP A 59 17.57 -9.74 10.32
C ASP A 59 16.98 -8.30 10.32
N LYS A 60 15.88 -8.08 11.07
CA LYS A 60 15.12 -6.82 11.15
C LYS A 60 14.44 -6.36 9.85
N VAL A 61 14.36 -7.22 8.85
CA VAL A 61 13.55 -7.01 7.65
C VAL A 61 12.36 -7.96 7.72
N CYS A 62 11.16 -7.40 7.62
CA CYS A 62 9.90 -8.13 7.66
C CYS A 62 9.18 -7.99 6.33
N THR A 63 8.88 -9.09 5.65
CA THR A 63 8.11 -9.10 4.43
C THR A 63 6.67 -9.50 4.73
N LEU A 64 5.72 -8.71 4.23
CA LEU A 64 4.30 -8.98 4.30
C LEU A 64 3.78 -9.40 2.93
N THR A 65 2.90 -10.40 2.93
CA THR A 65 2.27 -10.94 1.72
C THR A 65 0.84 -11.37 2.00
N GLY A 66 0.00 -11.34 0.97
CA GLY A 66 -1.31 -11.99 1.01
C GLY A 66 -2.26 -11.40 2.05
N VAL A 67 -3.09 -12.27 2.64
CA VAL A 67 -4.12 -11.88 3.61
C VAL A 67 -3.64 -12.15 5.02
N ILE A 68 -3.67 -11.13 5.87
CA ILE A 68 -3.30 -11.22 7.29
C ILE A 68 -4.57 -10.97 8.11
N THR A 69 -5.01 -11.99 8.85
CA THR A 69 -6.28 -11.97 9.60
C THR A 69 -6.09 -11.73 11.11
N GLU A 70 -4.85 -11.72 11.58
CA GLU A 70 -4.50 -11.50 12.98
C GLU A 70 -3.89 -10.12 13.20
N SER A 71 -4.30 -9.46 14.29
CA SER A 71 -3.82 -8.12 14.62
C SER A 71 -2.35 -8.15 15.01
N PHE A 72 -1.57 -7.22 14.49
CA PHE A 72 -0.14 -7.14 14.78
C PHE A 72 0.37 -5.70 14.72
N LYS A 73 1.64 -5.53 15.09
CA LYS A 73 2.31 -4.24 15.17
C LYS A 73 3.54 -4.19 14.27
N MET A 74 3.63 -3.16 13.45
CA MET A 74 4.86 -2.75 12.79
C MET A 74 5.64 -1.80 13.69
N THR A 75 6.87 -2.16 14.01
CA THR A 75 7.76 -1.43 14.92
C THR A 75 8.85 -0.67 14.18
N ALA A 76 9.34 0.42 14.79
CA ALA A 76 10.29 1.33 14.14
C ALA A 76 11.72 0.78 14.05
N ASP A 77 12.04 -0.29 14.79
CA ASP A 77 13.35 -0.97 14.77
C ASP A 77 13.52 -1.93 13.57
N LYS A 78 12.46 -2.12 12.78
CA LYS A 78 12.41 -3.03 11.63
C LYS A 78 12.09 -2.28 10.33
N GLN A 79 12.52 -2.85 9.21
CA GLN A 79 12.07 -2.45 7.88
C GLN A 79 10.95 -3.37 7.43
N TRP A 80 9.85 -2.81 6.96
CA TRP A 80 8.67 -3.57 6.53
C TRP A 80 8.54 -3.51 5.02
N ILE A 81 8.46 -4.66 4.35
CA ILE A 81 8.35 -4.76 2.89
C ILE A 81 6.97 -5.31 2.56
N LEU A 82 6.20 -4.59 1.75
CA LEU A 82 4.95 -5.07 1.18
C LEU A 82 5.29 -5.75 -0.14
N SER A 83 5.02 -7.05 -0.27
CA SER A 83 5.25 -7.82 -1.49
C SER A 83 3.91 -8.27 -2.06
N GLY A 84 3.58 -7.75 -3.25
CA GLY A 84 2.25 -7.85 -3.83
C GLY A 84 1.16 -7.13 -3.02
N GLY A 85 -0.09 -7.52 -3.23
CA GLY A 85 -1.21 -7.03 -2.41
C GLY A 85 -1.16 -7.61 -0.99
N VAL A 86 -1.04 -6.74 0.00
CA VAL A 86 -1.08 -7.07 1.43
C VAL A 86 -2.42 -6.62 2.01
N PHE A 87 -3.27 -7.58 2.33
CA PHE A 87 -4.64 -7.36 2.78
C PHE A 87 -4.73 -7.58 4.28
N ILE A 88 -5.05 -6.52 5.02
CA ILE A 88 -5.35 -6.60 6.44
C ILE A 88 -6.84 -6.90 6.60
N GLY A 89 -7.15 -8.06 7.18
CA GLY A 89 -8.49 -8.56 7.41
C GLY A 89 -9.04 -9.48 6.32
N ASP A 90 -10.15 -10.13 6.65
CA ASP A 90 -10.86 -11.06 5.78
C ASP A 90 -12.23 -10.53 5.32
N ASP A 91 -12.48 -9.22 5.54
CA ASP A 91 -13.77 -8.56 5.27
C ASP A 91 -14.91 -9.01 6.21
N LYS A 92 -14.60 -9.63 7.36
CA LYS A 92 -15.61 -10.13 8.31
C LYS A 92 -15.26 -9.80 9.76
N ALA A 93 -14.07 -10.20 10.20
CA ALA A 93 -13.62 -9.99 11.56
C ALA A 93 -12.77 -8.72 11.68
N GLU A 94 -12.70 -8.18 12.90
CA GLU A 94 -11.79 -7.05 13.15
C GLU A 94 -10.34 -7.55 13.18
N THR A 95 -9.54 -7.02 12.26
CA THR A 95 -8.08 -7.11 12.28
C THR A 95 -7.50 -5.71 12.38
N VAL A 96 -6.58 -5.49 13.32
CA VAL A 96 -5.97 -4.17 13.56
C VAL A 96 -4.49 -4.23 13.20
N LEU A 97 -4.10 -3.45 12.20
CA LEU A 97 -2.70 -3.15 11.92
C LEU A 97 -2.29 -1.90 12.71
N THR A 98 -1.37 -2.03 13.65
CA THR A 98 -0.78 -0.90 14.38
C THR A 98 0.61 -0.58 13.83
N ILE A 99 0.92 0.70 13.61
CA ILE A 99 2.23 1.13 13.10
C ILE A 99 2.82 2.17 14.05
N GLU A 100 4.00 1.89 14.58
CA GLU A 100 4.71 2.81 15.48
C GLU A 100 5.20 4.06 14.76
N ALA A 101 5.25 5.18 15.48
CA ALA A 101 5.91 6.39 15.01
C ALA A 101 7.37 6.10 14.57
N GLY A 102 7.79 6.71 13.45
CA GLY A 102 9.13 6.52 12.87
C GLY A 102 9.31 5.26 12.03
N THR A 103 8.29 4.40 11.92
CA THR A 103 8.36 3.18 11.10
C THR A 103 8.51 3.51 9.62
N LYS A 104 9.38 2.77 8.92
CA LYS A 104 9.54 2.82 7.46
C LYS A 104 9.00 1.54 6.82
N ILE A 105 8.12 1.73 5.86
CA ILE A 105 7.45 0.69 5.10
C ILE A 105 7.79 0.88 3.62
N TYR A 106 8.11 -0.21 2.93
CA TYR A 106 8.58 -0.22 1.55
C TYR A 106 7.62 -1.02 0.68
N GLY A 107 7.03 -0.40 -0.33
CA GLY A 107 6.29 -1.12 -1.36
C GLY A 107 7.25 -1.72 -2.38
N GLU A 108 7.21 -3.03 -2.57
CA GLU A 108 8.03 -3.71 -3.57
C GLU A 108 7.64 -3.30 -4.99
N THR A 109 8.62 -2.92 -5.81
CA THR A 109 8.42 -2.74 -7.25
C THR A 109 8.40 -4.08 -7.96
N ALA A 110 7.22 -4.49 -8.43
CA ALA A 110 7.02 -5.71 -9.21
C ALA A 110 5.86 -5.53 -10.20
N THR A 111 5.57 -6.57 -10.99
CA THR A 111 4.39 -6.59 -11.88
C THR A 111 3.09 -6.42 -11.08
N ILE A 112 2.98 -7.15 -9.98
CA ILE A 112 1.99 -6.90 -8.91
C ILE A 112 2.76 -6.19 -7.80
N PRO A 113 2.65 -4.86 -7.68
CA PRO A 113 3.45 -4.11 -6.72
C PRO A 113 3.02 -4.39 -5.29
N GLY A 114 3.93 -4.12 -4.35
CA GLY A 114 3.58 -3.90 -2.95
C GLY A 114 2.45 -2.89 -2.83
N THR A 115 1.37 -3.26 -2.17
CA THR A 115 0.20 -2.40 -1.91
C THR A 115 -0.34 -2.74 -0.53
N LEU A 116 -0.64 -1.75 0.30
CA LEU A 116 -1.28 -1.98 1.59
C LEU A 116 -2.78 -1.76 1.46
N ILE A 117 -3.57 -2.79 1.75
CA ILE A 117 -5.03 -2.74 1.68
C ILE A 117 -5.60 -3.05 3.07
N ILE A 118 -6.36 -2.10 3.63
CA ILE A 118 -7.14 -2.30 4.85
C ILE A 118 -8.56 -2.65 4.42
N ARG A 119 -8.96 -3.90 4.60
CA ARG A 119 -10.30 -4.36 4.19
C ARG A 119 -11.36 -3.90 5.20
N ARG A 120 -12.64 -3.96 4.82
CA ARG A 120 -13.71 -3.57 5.74
C ARG A 120 -13.67 -4.42 7.01
N HIS A 121 -14.27 -3.88 8.06
CA HIS A 121 -14.18 -4.38 9.43
C HIS A 121 -12.79 -4.32 10.06
N SER A 122 -11.73 -4.07 9.30
CA SER A 122 -10.36 -3.92 9.80
C SER A 122 -9.95 -2.46 9.98
N LYS A 123 -8.86 -2.24 10.71
CA LYS A 123 -8.38 -0.91 11.08
C LYS A 123 -6.89 -0.76 10.88
N ILE A 124 -6.50 0.46 10.52
CA ILE A 124 -5.10 0.91 10.57
C ILE A 124 -4.93 1.96 11.66
N MET A 125 -3.98 1.72 12.56
CA MET A 125 -3.56 2.66 13.60
C MET A 125 -2.14 3.14 13.28
N ALA A 126 -2.03 4.10 12.36
CA ALA A 126 -0.78 4.69 11.91
C ALA A 126 -0.61 6.09 12.52
N VAL A 127 -0.10 6.13 13.74
CA VAL A 127 0.01 7.36 14.55
C VAL A 127 1.47 7.73 14.76
N GLY A 128 2.03 8.45 13.79
CA GLY A 128 3.33 9.08 13.87
C GLY A 128 3.34 10.36 14.71
N THR A 129 4.50 11.00 14.76
CA THR A 129 4.66 12.34 15.34
C THR A 129 5.35 13.27 14.33
N LYS A 130 5.36 14.57 14.61
CA LYS A 130 6.10 15.54 13.79
C LYS A 130 7.58 15.17 13.63
N ASP A 131 8.19 14.67 14.71
CA ASP A 131 9.62 14.35 14.75
C ASP A 131 9.92 12.90 14.29
N ALA A 132 8.90 12.04 14.31
CA ALA A 132 8.98 10.64 13.88
C ALA A 132 7.75 10.27 13.02
N PRO A 133 7.64 10.82 11.79
CA PRO A 133 6.55 10.45 10.90
C PRO A 133 6.69 8.99 10.46
N ILE A 134 5.55 8.36 10.15
CA ILE A 134 5.51 7.05 9.48
C ILE A 134 5.71 7.31 7.99
N VAL A 135 6.58 6.53 7.34
CA VAL A 135 6.91 6.71 5.92
C VAL A 135 6.65 5.42 5.15
N PHE A 136 5.73 5.48 4.20
CA PHE A 136 5.54 4.49 3.15
C PHE A 136 6.24 4.98 1.88
N THR A 137 7.10 4.17 1.28
CA THR A 137 7.92 4.59 0.13
C THR A 137 8.28 3.41 -0.77
N SER A 138 8.88 3.70 -1.92
CA SER A 138 9.38 2.69 -2.87
C SER A 138 10.54 1.88 -2.27
N SER A 139 10.57 0.56 -2.56
CA SER A 139 11.70 -0.33 -2.21
C SER A 139 12.98 -0.03 -3.00
N LYS A 140 12.92 0.79 -4.06
CA LYS A 140 14.12 1.21 -4.79
C LYS A 140 15.05 2.07 -3.94
N ALA A 141 16.33 2.01 -4.28
CA ALA A 141 17.37 2.85 -3.68
C ALA A 141 17.02 4.34 -3.82
N ALA A 142 17.35 5.13 -2.80
CA ALA A 142 17.18 6.57 -2.84
C ALA A 142 17.91 7.17 -4.07
N GLY A 143 17.24 8.09 -4.77
CA GLY A 143 17.72 8.64 -6.05
C GLY A 143 17.30 7.84 -7.29
N SER A 144 16.77 6.62 -7.13
CA SER A 144 16.22 5.81 -8.23
C SER A 144 14.71 5.56 -8.09
N ARG A 145 14.08 6.20 -7.10
CA ARG A 145 12.63 6.12 -6.88
C ARG A 145 11.89 6.98 -7.88
N ALA A 146 10.75 6.52 -8.34
CA ALA A 146 9.91 7.21 -9.32
C ALA A 146 8.43 7.01 -9.01
N ARG A 147 7.60 7.90 -9.55
CA ARG A 147 6.14 7.77 -9.57
C ARG A 147 5.73 6.38 -10.06
N GLY A 148 4.83 5.71 -9.33
CA GLY A 148 4.26 4.41 -9.72
C GLY A 148 5.18 3.21 -9.45
N ASP A 149 6.16 3.38 -8.57
CA ASP A 149 7.05 2.29 -8.15
C ASP A 149 6.31 1.21 -7.37
N TRP A 150 5.25 1.56 -6.66
CA TRP A 150 4.42 0.66 -5.87
C TRP A 150 2.95 1.13 -5.82
N GLY A 151 2.07 0.34 -5.21
CA GLY A 151 0.62 0.54 -5.31
C GLY A 151 -0.01 1.53 -4.33
N GLY A 152 0.69 2.00 -3.30
CA GLY A 152 0.10 2.93 -2.33
C GLY A 152 -0.73 2.26 -1.22
N VAL A 153 -1.58 3.07 -0.59
CA VAL A 153 -2.41 2.65 0.56
C VAL A 153 -3.88 2.75 0.21
N VAL A 154 -4.63 1.67 0.45
CA VAL A 154 -6.06 1.59 0.20
C VAL A 154 -6.78 1.25 1.49
N ILE A 155 -7.86 1.97 1.79
CA ILE A 155 -8.68 1.75 2.99
C ILE A 155 -10.14 1.58 2.57
N ASN A 156 -10.68 0.38 2.78
CA ASN A 156 -12.05 0.04 2.47
C ASN A 156 -12.90 0.17 3.73
N GLY A 157 -13.86 1.07 3.72
CA GLY A 157 -14.83 1.29 4.79
C GLY A 157 -16.23 0.79 4.43
N LEU A 158 -17.13 1.02 5.39
CA LEU A 158 -18.54 0.58 5.36
C LEU A 158 -19.53 1.73 5.11
N ALA A 159 -19.05 2.94 4.79
CA ALA A 159 -19.91 4.10 4.56
C ALA A 159 -20.60 4.05 3.19
N LYS A 160 -21.64 4.86 3.02
CA LYS A 160 -22.43 4.87 1.79
C LYS A 160 -21.63 5.38 0.61
N ILE A 161 -21.81 4.70 -0.51
CA ILE A 161 -21.30 5.03 -1.84
C ILE A 161 -22.46 5.00 -2.83
N ASN A 162 -22.24 5.45 -4.07
CA ASN A 162 -23.29 5.46 -5.10
C ASN A 162 -22.97 4.82 -6.47
N PRO A 163 -21.95 3.95 -6.68
CA PRO A 163 -21.71 3.31 -7.99
C PRO A 163 -22.74 2.24 -8.38
N CYS A 164 -23.58 1.78 -7.45
CA CYS A 164 -24.53 0.68 -7.68
C CYS A 164 -25.81 1.11 -8.40
N ASP A 165 -26.52 0.13 -8.95
CA ASP A 165 -27.85 0.31 -9.50
C ASP A 165 -28.84 0.85 -8.46
N ALA A 166 -29.75 1.71 -8.91
CA ALA A 166 -30.76 2.32 -8.07
C ALA A 166 -31.59 1.26 -7.33
N GLY A 167 -31.67 1.38 -6.01
CA GLY A 167 -32.37 0.44 -5.13
C GLY A 167 -31.49 -0.66 -4.53
N THR A 168 -30.23 -0.79 -4.93
CA THR A 168 -29.25 -1.67 -4.28
C THR A 168 -28.91 -1.16 -2.88
N SER A 169 -29.10 -1.98 -1.85
CA SER A 169 -28.80 -1.64 -0.45
C SER A 169 -28.37 -2.88 0.35
N PRO A 170 -27.19 -2.90 0.99
CA PRO A 170 -26.15 -1.85 0.90
C PRO A 170 -25.58 -1.74 -0.52
N CYS A 171 -25.12 -0.55 -0.88
CA CYS A 171 -24.36 -0.36 -2.12
C CYS A 171 -22.89 -0.66 -1.84
N GLU A 172 -22.33 -1.60 -2.58
CA GLU A 172 -20.95 -2.08 -2.47
C GLU A 172 -20.31 -2.11 -3.86
N ALA A 173 -19.01 -1.81 -3.92
CA ALA A 173 -18.23 -1.84 -5.16
C ALA A 173 -16.90 -2.55 -4.94
N LEU A 174 -16.34 -3.10 -6.01
CA LEU A 174 -15.02 -3.69 -6.03
C LEU A 174 -14.00 -2.60 -6.33
N GLY A 175 -12.97 -2.46 -5.49
CA GLY A 175 -11.89 -1.50 -5.71
C GLY A 175 -10.94 -1.93 -6.82
N GLU A 176 -10.35 -0.94 -7.48
CA GLU A 176 -9.37 -1.15 -8.55
C GLU A 176 -8.08 -1.79 -8.04
N GLY A 177 -7.30 -2.39 -8.93
CA GLY A 177 -6.04 -3.04 -8.62
C GLY A 177 -5.78 -4.31 -9.42
N ALA A 178 -4.71 -5.03 -9.03
CA ALA A 178 -4.29 -6.26 -9.68
C ALA A 178 -5.25 -7.43 -9.43
N GLY A 179 -5.51 -8.20 -10.49
CA GLY A 179 -6.27 -9.45 -10.39
C GLY A 179 -7.79 -9.24 -10.33
N LYS A 180 -8.53 -10.36 -10.30
CA LYS A 180 -10.00 -10.35 -10.36
C LYS A 180 -10.68 -9.77 -9.10
N ASP A 181 -9.94 -9.68 -8.01
CA ASP A 181 -10.46 -9.25 -6.71
C ASP A 181 -9.98 -7.83 -6.33
N GLY A 182 -9.17 -7.17 -7.18
CA GLY A 182 -8.68 -5.81 -6.99
C GLY A 182 -8.16 -5.53 -5.57
N THR A 183 -8.56 -4.42 -4.98
CA THR A 183 -8.32 -4.09 -3.55
C THR A 183 -9.43 -4.61 -2.62
N GLY A 184 -10.34 -5.44 -3.11
CA GLY A 184 -11.49 -5.96 -2.37
C GLY A 184 -12.70 -5.02 -2.38
N TYR A 185 -13.79 -5.47 -1.74
CA TYR A 185 -15.03 -4.70 -1.68
C TYR A 185 -14.95 -3.55 -0.67
N TYR A 186 -15.62 -2.45 -0.99
CA TYR A 186 -15.87 -1.30 -0.12
C TYR A 186 -17.32 -0.85 -0.25
N GLY A 187 -17.75 0.01 0.67
CA GLY A 187 -19.12 0.50 0.73
C GLY A 187 -19.97 -0.27 1.73
N GLY A 188 -21.15 0.28 1.99
CA GLY A 188 -22.08 -0.17 3.00
C GLY A 188 -23.15 0.89 3.28
N ASP A 189 -23.70 0.88 4.48
CA ASP A 189 -24.72 1.82 4.94
C ASP A 189 -24.31 2.61 6.20
N LYS A 190 -23.06 2.46 6.65
CA LYS A 190 -22.54 2.94 7.93
C LYS A 190 -21.66 4.20 7.77
N ASP A 191 -22.30 5.35 7.66
CA ASP A 191 -21.63 6.66 7.50
C ASP A 191 -20.77 7.08 8.72
N ASP A 192 -20.89 6.40 9.87
CA ASP A 192 -20.06 6.60 11.06
C ASP A 192 -18.99 5.51 11.24
N ASP A 193 -18.72 4.71 10.19
CA ASP A 193 -17.66 3.71 10.20
C ASP A 193 -16.30 4.29 10.61
N ASN A 194 -15.49 3.45 11.26
CA ASN A 194 -14.17 3.81 11.75
C ASN A 194 -13.15 2.76 11.32
N SER A 195 -12.42 3.11 10.27
CA SER A 195 -11.32 2.34 9.67
C SER A 195 -9.96 2.66 10.30
N GLY A 196 -9.91 3.50 11.34
CA GLY A 196 -8.73 3.76 12.16
C GLY A 196 -8.26 5.23 12.20
N GLU A 197 -6.95 5.42 12.33
CA GLU A 197 -6.32 6.74 12.46
C GLU A 197 -5.01 6.83 11.65
N LEU A 198 -4.92 7.84 10.80
CA LEU A 198 -3.71 8.25 10.10
C LEU A 198 -3.28 9.62 10.63
N LYS A 199 -2.09 9.66 11.24
CA LYS A 199 -1.52 10.89 11.79
C LYS A 199 -0.02 10.97 11.56
N TYR A 200 0.47 12.06 10.95
CA TYR A 200 1.89 12.21 10.58
C TYR A 200 2.39 11.03 9.72
N VAL A 201 1.68 10.79 8.62
CA VAL A 201 1.97 9.73 7.64
C VAL A 201 2.43 10.36 6.33
N ARG A 202 3.49 9.82 5.74
CA ARG A 202 3.99 10.22 4.42
C ARG A 202 3.93 9.03 3.48
N VAL A 203 3.29 9.19 2.32
CA VAL A 203 3.25 8.19 1.25
C VAL A 203 4.00 8.76 0.05
N GLU A 204 5.02 8.05 -0.42
CA GLU A 204 5.92 8.54 -1.45
C GLU A 204 6.03 7.55 -2.61
N PHE A 205 6.07 8.05 -3.85
CA PHE A 205 6.40 7.25 -5.06
C PHE A 205 5.41 6.12 -5.39
N ALA A 206 4.18 6.20 -4.89
CA ALA A 206 3.09 5.27 -5.21
C ALA A 206 2.45 5.58 -6.58
N GLY A 207 1.31 4.97 -6.91
CA GLY A 207 0.55 5.32 -8.11
C GLY A 207 0.54 4.23 -9.20
N ARG A 208 0.32 2.96 -8.89
CA ARG A 208 0.47 1.92 -9.93
C ARG A 208 -0.76 1.87 -10.84
N THR A 209 -0.56 2.14 -12.13
CA THR A 209 -1.53 1.84 -13.20
C THR A 209 -1.43 0.39 -13.70
N PHE A 210 -2.60 -0.23 -13.94
CA PHE A 210 -2.78 -1.55 -14.55
C PHE A 210 -3.54 -1.48 -15.90
N GLY A 211 -4.08 -0.31 -16.27
CA GLY A 211 -4.82 -0.04 -17.49
C GLY A 211 -5.47 1.35 -17.43
N GLU A 212 -6.20 1.78 -18.47
CA GLU A 212 -6.80 3.13 -18.59
C GLU A 212 -7.91 3.47 -17.57
N LYS A 213 -8.35 2.51 -16.76
CA LYS A 213 -9.42 2.62 -15.76
C LYS A 213 -9.20 1.64 -14.61
N ASN A 214 -7.94 1.41 -14.30
CA ASN A 214 -7.54 0.47 -13.26
C ASN A 214 -6.21 0.95 -12.74
N GLU A 215 -6.30 1.90 -11.83
CA GLU A 215 -5.18 2.57 -11.23
C GLU A 215 -5.25 2.51 -9.69
N LEU A 216 -4.11 2.78 -9.07
CA LEU A 216 -4.00 2.87 -7.62
C LEU A 216 -3.40 4.22 -7.28
N ASN A 217 -3.91 4.83 -6.23
CA ASN A 217 -3.54 6.18 -5.79
C ASN A 217 -2.45 6.19 -4.73
N GLY A 218 -2.04 7.39 -4.31
CA GLY A 218 -1.21 7.54 -3.13
C GLY A 218 -1.93 7.01 -1.89
N ILE A 219 -3.11 7.57 -1.62
CA ILE A 219 -4.04 7.03 -0.63
C ILE A 219 -5.46 7.04 -1.21
N ALA A 220 -6.07 5.86 -1.33
CA ALA A 220 -7.47 5.70 -1.70
C ALA A 220 -8.33 5.46 -0.45
N PHE A 221 -9.29 6.35 -0.20
CA PHE A 221 -10.30 6.20 0.84
C PHE A 221 -11.60 5.71 0.20
N GLN A 222 -11.80 4.40 0.21
CA GLN A 222 -12.92 3.73 -0.44
C GLN A 222 -14.06 3.49 0.55
N GLY A 223 -15.16 4.27 0.45
CA GLY A 223 -16.31 4.14 1.35
C GLY A 223 -15.97 4.37 2.84
N VAL A 224 -14.99 5.22 3.14
CA VAL A 224 -14.51 5.42 4.53
C VAL A 224 -15.46 6.33 5.31
N GLY A 225 -15.80 5.92 6.54
CA GLY A 225 -16.73 6.63 7.40
C GLY A 225 -16.12 7.78 8.20
N SER A 226 -17.01 8.59 8.79
CA SER A 226 -16.65 9.79 9.55
C SER A 226 -16.01 9.52 10.91
N GLY A 227 -16.04 8.27 11.38
CA GLY A 227 -15.33 7.82 12.59
C GLY A 227 -13.82 7.68 12.39
N THR A 228 -13.35 7.55 11.14
CA THR A 228 -11.93 7.49 10.79
C THR A 228 -11.27 8.86 10.94
N LYS A 229 -10.11 8.91 11.57
CA LYS A 229 -9.36 10.16 11.79
C LYS A 229 -8.20 10.28 10.80
N ILE A 230 -8.21 11.33 9.99
CA ILE A 230 -7.17 11.58 8.99
C ILE A 230 -6.59 12.97 9.25
N SER A 231 -5.32 13.05 9.66
CA SER A 231 -4.67 14.34 9.82
C SER A 231 -3.16 14.32 9.62
N TYR A 232 -2.57 15.44 9.17
CA TYR A 232 -1.13 15.54 8.93
C TYR A 232 -0.62 14.42 8.03
N ILE A 233 -1.24 14.27 6.87
CA ILE A 233 -0.77 13.32 5.84
C ILE A 233 -0.06 14.07 4.72
N GLN A 234 0.95 13.43 4.13
CA GLN A 234 1.60 13.90 2.92
C GLN A 234 1.58 12.80 1.87
N VAL A 235 1.27 13.18 0.63
CA VAL A 235 1.52 12.35 -0.54
C VAL A 235 2.52 13.05 -1.46
N HIS A 236 3.53 12.32 -1.89
CA HIS A 236 4.66 12.86 -2.64
C HIS A 236 5.01 12.00 -3.86
N MET A 237 5.13 12.61 -5.04
CA MET A 237 5.55 11.92 -6.26
C MET A 237 4.69 10.68 -6.55
N ASN A 238 3.38 10.78 -6.35
CA ASN A 238 2.44 9.74 -6.79
C ASN A 238 2.29 9.82 -8.31
N LYS A 239 2.11 8.69 -9.01
CA LYS A 239 1.89 8.70 -10.46
C LYS A 239 0.48 9.11 -10.85
N ASP A 240 -0.48 8.54 -10.16
CA ASP A 240 -1.91 8.78 -10.29
C ASP A 240 -2.32 9.84 -9.25
N ASP A 241 -3.51 9.74 -8.69
CA ASP A 241 -3.99 10.74 -7.74
C ASP A 241 -3.27 10.72 -6.40
N GLY A 242 -3.13 11.91 -5.81
CA GLY A 242 -2.49 12.07 -4.52
C GLY A 242 -3.32 11.40 -3.43
N VAL A 243 -4.53 11.92 -3.25
CA VAL A 243 -5.56 11.36 -2.37
C VAL A 243 -6.86 11.32 -3.14
N GLU A 244 -7.50 10.15 -3.18
CA GLU A 244 -8.81 9.99 -3.80
C GLU A 244 -9.85 9.45 -2.80
N PHE A 245 -11.04 10.03 -2.81
CA PHE A 245 -12.18 9.55 -2.05
C PHE A 245 -13.23 8.90 -2.97
N PHE A 246 -13.43 7.59 -2.82
CA PHE A 246 -14.52 6.87 -3.48
C PHE A 246 -15.71 6.78 -2.54
N GLY A 247 -16.56 7.81 -2.55
CA GLY A 247 -17.72 7.89 -1.67
C GLY A 247 -17.37 8.02 -0.18
N GLY A 248 -18.34 7.73 0.69
CA GLY A 248 -18.17 7.81 2.15
C GLY A 248 -18.27 9.21 2.74
N THR A 249 -17.81 9.36 3.99
CA THR A 249 -18.01 10.54 4.83
C THR A 249 -16.78 10.92 5.66
N ALA A 250 -15.63 10.29 5.39
CA ALA A 250 -14.36 10.57 6.05
C ALA A 250 -14.00 12.06 5.96
N ASN A 251 -13.44 12.58 7.05
CA ASN A 251 -12.95 13.96 7.12
C ASN A 251 -11.43 13.98 7.21
N PHE A 252 -10.79 14.97 6.61
CA PHE A 252 -9.34 15.17 6.72
C PHE A 252 -8.98 16.56 7.22
N LYS A 253 -7.79 16.68 7.83
CA LYS A 253 -7.20 17.96 8.21
C LYS A 253 -5.68 17.99 8.07
N TYR A 254 -5.12 19.04 7.48
CA TYR A 254 -3.67 19.17 7.23
C TYR A 254 -3.17 18.09 6.26
N VAL A 255 -3.34 18.36 4.97
CA VAL A 255 -2.92 17.47 3.88
C VAL A 255 -1.93 18.22 2.99
N LEU A 256 -0.79 17.61 2.67
CA LEU A 256 0.19 18.14 1.74
C LEU A 256 0.35 17.20 0.55
N LEU A 257 0.16 17.71 -0.65
CA LEU A 257 0.24 16.95 -1.90
C LEU A 257 1.32 17.61 -2.75
N THR A 258 2.35 16.86 -3.14
CA THR A 258 3.56 17.44 -3.75
C THR A 258 4.04 16.61 -4.92
N GLY A 259 4.14 17.23 -6.09
CA GLY A 259 4.44 16.57 -7.35
C GLY A 259 3.50 15.38 -7.51
N ILE A 260 2.20 15.58 -7.66
CA ILE A 260 1.27 14.50 -8.03
C ILE A 260 1.23 14.41 -9.57
N GLY A 261 1.07 13.19 -10.09
CA GLY A 261 1.31 12.91 -11.51
C GLY A 261 0.04 13.04 -12.33
N ASP A 262 -1.09 12.91 -11.64
CA ASP A 262 -2.43 13.18 -12.12
C ASP A 262 -3.10 14.21 -11.19
N ASP A 263 -4.24 13.90 -10.57
CA ASP A 263 -4.99 14.84 -9.75
C ASP A 263 -4.51 14.89 -8.30
N ASN A 264 -4.40 16.09 -7.73
CA ASN A 264 -3.86 16.17 -6.37
C ASN A 264 -4.86 15.60 -5.36
N LEU A 265 -6.06 16.16 -5.32
CA LEU A 265 -7.19 15.66 -4.55
C LEU A 265 -8.31 15.33 -5.53
N ASP A 266 -8.72 14.07 -5.56
CA ASP A 266 -9.91 13.65 -6.30
C ASP A 266 -11.00 13.11 -5.35
N TRP A 267 -12.24 13.22 -5.77
CA TRP A 267 -13.32 12.45 -5.23
C TRP A 267 -14.33 12.05 -6.29
N THR A 268 -14.92 10.89 -6.05
CA THR A 268 -16.01 10.36 -6.83
C THR A 268 -17.02 9.68 -5.93
N GLN A 269 -18.02 9.04 -6.54
CA GLN A 269 -18.89 8.05 -5.93
C GLN A 269 -19.66 8.50 -4.66
N GLY A 270 -19.95 9.79 -4.54
CA GLY A 270 -20.83 10.30 -3.50
C GLY A 270 -20.11 10.71 -2.21
N TRP A 271 -18.85 11.14 -2.27
CA TRP A 271 -18.12 11.57 -1.06
C TRP A 271 -18.76 12.84 -0.45
N ARG A 272 -19.06 12.76 0.84
CA ARG A 272 -19.77 13.82 1.60
C ARG A 272 -19.00 14.27 2.84
N GLY A 273 -17.68 14.09 2.83
CA GLY A 273 -16.81 14.47 3.93
C GLY A 273 -16.53 15.96 4.03
N LYS A 274 -15.57 16.29 4.90
CA LYS A 274 -15.05 17.64 5.09
C LYS A 274 -13.53 17.64 5.03
N GLY A 275 -12.97 18.61 4.34
CA GLY A 275 -11.54 18.85 4.24
C GLY A 275 -11.17 20.22 4.79
N GLN A 276 -10.04 20.31 5.50
CA GLN A 276 -9.52 21.59 5.96
C GLN A 276 -7.99 21.63 5.97
N PHE A 277 -7.40 22.75 5.51
CA PHE A 277 -5.94 22.93 5.40
C PHE A 277 -5.30 21.92 4.45
N LEU A 278 -5.56 22.09 3.17
CA LEU A 278 -4.89 21.34 2.11
C LEU A 278 -3.90 22.26 1.41
N ILE A 279 -2.73 21.74 1.07
CA ILE A 279 -1.78 22.41 0.18
C ILE A 279 -1.45 21.41 -0.93
N ALA A 280 -1.62 21.83 -2.18
CA ALA A 280 -1.19 21.09 -3.35
C ALA A 280 -0.11 21.90 -4.08
N GLN A 281 1.00 21.23 -4.42
CA GLN A 281 2.08 21.78 -5.21
C GLN A 281 2.42 20.78 -6.31
N GLN A 282 1.95 21.01 -7.53
CA GLN A 282 2.38 20.26 -8.70
C GLN A 282 3.80 20.63 -9.10
N TYR A 283 4.46 19.71 -9.82
CA TYR A 283 5.77 19.93 -10.42
C TYR A 283 5.61 20.09 -11.93
N ASP A 284 6.57 20.74 -12.59
CA ASP A 284 6.47 21.06 -14.02
C ASP A 284 6.57 19.81 -14.93
N ASP A 285 6.93 18.65 -14.38
CA ASP A 285 7.18 17.41 -15.14
C ASP A 285 5.94 16.54 -15.34
N ALA A 286 4.95 16.63 -14.44
CA ALA A 286 3.71 15.85 -14.47
C ALA A 286 2.64 16.45 -13.53
N GLY A 287 1.38 16.18 -13.86
CA GLY A 287 0.17 16.58 -13.12
C GLY A 287 -1.01 16.81 -14.06
N ASP A 288 -2.23 16.76 -13.50
CA ASP A 288 -3.45 17.22 -14.17
C ASP A 288 -4.18 18.27 -13.30
N ASN A 289 -5.33 17.94 -12.72
CA ASN A 289 -6.14 18.87 -11.93
C ASN A 289 -5.55 19.10 -10.53
N GLY A 290 -5.72 20.33 -10.05
CA GLY A 290 -5.51 20.63 -8.62
C GLY A 290 -6.54 19.89 -7.76
N ILE A 291 -7.78 19.84 -8.23
CA ILE A 291 -8.89 19.11 -7.62
C ILE A 291 -9.76 18.56 -8.75
N GLU A 292 -9.95 17.24 -8.83
CA GLU A 292 -11.03 16.60 -9.58
C GLU A 292 -12.22 16.34 -8.65
N ALA A 293 -13.43 16.52 -9.17
CA ALA A 293 -14.60 16.79 -8.34
C ALA A 293 -15.87 16.14 -8.89
N ASP A 294 -15.93 14.82 -8.80
CA ASP A 294 -16.90 14.02 -9.51
C ASP A 294 -17.95 13.36 -8.61
N ASN A 295 -18.99 12.81 -9.24
CA ASN A 295 -19.99 11.94 -8.61
C ASN A 295 -19.95 10.58 -9.33
N ASN A 296 -21.02 9.78 -9.31
CA ASN A 296 -21.07 8.56 -10.12
C ASN A 296 -20.93 8.88 -11.62
N ASP A 297 -20.01 8.21 -12.28
CA ASP A 297 -19.66 8.46 -13.68
C ASP A 297 -20.79 8.09 -14.68
N ASN A 298 -21.52 7.01 -14.40
CA ASN A 298 -22.63 6.55 -15.23
C ASN A 298 -23.97 7.25 -14.91
N SER A 299 -24.13 7.73 -13.68
CA SER A 299 -25.36 8.35 -13.18
C SER A 299 -25.03 9.57 -12.32
N LYS A 300 -24.80 10.71 -12.98
CA LYS A 300 -24.29 11.94 -12.34
C LYS A 300 -25.23 12.49 -11.23
N ASP A 301 -26.50 12.07 -11.19
CA ASP A 301 -27.48 12.39 -10.15
C ASP A 301 -27.65 11.29 -9.07
N ALA A 302 -26.87 10.21 -9.11
CA ALA A 302 -26.92 9.13 -8.13
C ALA A 302 -26.74 9.65 -6.69
N ALA A 303 -27.55 9.11 -5.78
CA ALA A 303 -27.51 9.44 -4.37
C ALA A 303 -26.69 8.40 -3.58
N PRO A 304 -25.95 8.79 -2.54
CA PRO A 304 -25.64 10.17 -2.16
C PRO A 304 -24.85 10.92 -3.23
N ARG A 305 -25.13 12.20 -3.48
CA ARG A 305 -24.29 13.02 -4.38
C ARG A 305 -23.03 13.49 -3.67
N SER A 306 -21.91 13.50 -4.38
CA SER A 306 -20.67 14.13 -3.92
C SER A 306 -20.94 15.60 -3.62
N LYS A 307 -20.75 15.97 -2.36
CA LYS A 307 -20.97 17.35 -1.87
C LYS A 307 -20.11 17.61 -0.63
N PRO A 308 -18.78 17.49 -0.74
CA PRO A 308 -17.90 17.74 0.38
C PRO A 308 -17.88 19.22 0.76
N MET A 309 -17.40 19.53 1.96
CA MET A 309 -17.08 20.89 2.37
C MET A 309 -15.57 21.05 2.53
N LEU A 310 -14.96 21.90 1.70
CA LEU A 310 -13.53 22.23 1.80
C LEU A 310 -13.35 23.64 2.37
N SER A 311 -12.31 23.85 3.18
CA SER A 311 -11.95 25.16 3.73
C SER A 311 -10.44 25.31 3.89
N ASN A 312 -9.92 26.52 3.64
CA ASN A 312 -8.49 26.83 3.69
C ASN A 312 -7.67 25.89 2.78
N LEU A 313 -7.80 26.12 1.48
CA LEU A 313 -7.03 25.50 0.40
C LEU A 313 -5.90 26.45 -0.04
#